data_AF-A0A9D5GLP8-F1
#
_entry.id   AF-A0A9D5GLP8-F1
#
_cell.length_a   1.000
_cell.length_b   1.000
_cell.length_c   1.000
_cell.angle_alpha   90.00
_cell.angle_beta   90.00
_cell.angle_gamma   90.00
#
_symmetry.space_group_name_H-M   'P 1'
#
loop_
_entity.id
_entity.type
_entity.pdbx_description
1 polymer ?
#
loop_
_entity_poly.entity_id
_entity_poly.type
_entity_poly.pdbx_seq_one_letter_code
_entity_poly.pdbx_strand_id
1 'polypeptide(L)' 'MLENDAVKEIYESDLLDIDPVALREAEKTFAQGILDTMAGKQVASALYEDTRVVVLMSDGSEYYFYGFMGEAKR' A
#
# COMPACT_ATOMS: atom_id res chain seq x y z
N MET A 1 24.97 14.13 25.50
CA MET A 1 23.59 14.23 25.01
C MET A 1 23.72 14.83 23.62
N LEU A 2 23.62 14.03 22.56
CA LEU A 2 23.71 14.55 21.19
C LEU A 2 22.33 15.14 20.88
N GLU A 3 22.21 16.45 21.01
CA GLU A 3 21.05 17.17 20.49
C GLU A 3 21.05 16.99 18.98
N ASN A 4 20.04 16.28 18.49
CA ASN A 4 19.89 15.95 17.09
C ASN A 4 19.36 17.20 16.37
N ASP A 5 20.26 18.10 15.97
CA ASP A 5 20.03 19.36 15.25
C ASP A 5 19.38 19.20 13.85
N ALA A 6 18.88 18.00 13.50
CA ALA A 6 18.49 17.67 12.14
C ALA A 6 16.97 17.65 11.88
N VAL A 7 16.12 17.93 12.87
CA VAL A 7 14.68 18.10 12.62
C VAL A 7 14.41 19.57 12.36
N LYS A 8 14.69 20.03 11.13
CA LYS A 8 14.19 21.32 10.65
C LYS A 8 12.68 21.36 10.87
N GLU A 9 12.17 22.46 11.43
CA GLU A 9 10.74 22.74 11.43
C GLU A 9 10.24 22.65 9.98
N ILE A 10 9.37 21.66 9.72
CA ILE A 10 8.70 21.51 8.43
C ILE A 10 7.53 22.47 8.49
N TYR A 11 7.58 23.53 7.69
CA TYR A 11 6.45 24.45 7.60
C TYR A 11 5.36 23.82 6.72
N GLU A 12 4.10 24.17 6.96
CA GLU A 12 2.96 23.63 6.19
C GLU A 12 3.12 23.90 4.68
N SER A 13 3.82 24.98 4.31
CA SER A 13 4.21 25.30 2.93
C SER A 13 5.22 24.34 2.30
N ASP A 14 5.95 23.59 3.12
CA ASP A 14 6.93 22.58 2.69
C ASP A 14 6.28 21.19 2.58
N LEU A 15 5.04 21.03 3.05
CA LEU A 15 4.28 19.80 2.90
C LEU A 15 3.80 19.71 1.44
N LEU A 16 4.16 18.61 0.78
CA LEU A 16 3.64 18.30 -0.53
C LEU A 16 2.12 18.10 -0.43
N ASP A 17 1.39 18.76 -1.33
CA ASP A 17 -0.04 18.55 -1.47
C ASP A 17 -0.26 17.15 -2.07
N ILE A 18 -0.55 16.18 -1.19
CA ILE A 18 -0.72 14.79 -1.59
C ILE A 18 -2.11 14.65 -2.18
N ASP A 19 -2.20 14.26 -3.46
CA ASP A 19 -3.47 13.85 -4.06
C ASP A 19 -3.80 12.39 -3.63
N PRO A 20 -4.78 12.19 -2.72
CA PRO A 20 -5.12 10.86 -2.23
C PRO A 20 -5.87 10.03 -3.28
N VAL A 21 -6.45 10.64 -4.32
CA VAL A 21 -7.11 9.93 -5.42
C VAL A 21 -6.05 9.38 -6.36
N ALA A 22 -5.07 10.19 -6.73
CA ALA A 22 -3.95 9.75 -7.57
C ALA A 22 -3.17 8.59 -6.93
N LEU A 23 -2.93 8.64 -5.62
CA LEU A 23 -2.29 7.54 -4.89
C LEU A 23 -3.11 6.25 -4.92
N ARG A 24 -4.44 6.33 -4.75
CA ARG A 24 -5.31 5.15 -4.81
C ARG A 24 -5.33 4.51 -6.20
N GLU A 25 -5.38 5.31 -7.26
CA GLU A 25 -5.36 4.80 -8.63
C GLU A 25 -4.00 4.18 -8.99
N ALA A 26 -2.90 4.75 -8.52
CA ALA A 26 -1.56 4.17 -8.67
C ALA A 26 -1.45 2.81 -7.96
N GLU A 27 -1.91 2.73 -6.71
CA GLU A 27 -1.91 1.49 -5.92
C GLU A 27 -2.77 0.40 -6.58
N LYS A 28 -3.96 0.76 -7.07
CA LYS A 28 -4.85 -0.14 -7.80
C LYS A 28 -4.19 -0.68 -9.08
N THR A 29 -3.55 0.19 -9.84
CA THR A 29 -2.86 -0.20 -11.08
C THR A 29 -1.70 -1.15 -10.79
N PHE A 30 -0.94 -0.87 -9.74
CA PHE A 30 0.14 -1.73 -9.26
C PHE A 30 -0.39 -3.10 -8.83
N ALA A 31 -1.44 -3.13 -8.01
CA ALA A 31 -2.05 -4.36 -7.54
C ALA A 31 -2.61 -5.19 -8.71
N GLN A 32 -3.30 -4.55 -9.66
CA GLN A 32 -3.80 -5.20 -10.86
C GLN A 32 -2.66 -5.80 -11.69
N GLY A 33 -1.57 -5.06 -11.90
CA GLY A 33 -0.40 -5.56 -12.65
C GLY A 33 0.22 -6.80 -11.98
N ILE A 34 0.30 -6.81 -10.66
CA ILE A 34 0.74 -8.01 -9.91
C ILE A 34 -0.22 -9.17 -10.14
N LEU A 35 -1.53 -8.96 -10.00
CA LEU A 35 -2.54 -10.01 -10.21
C LEU A 35 -2.57 -10.54 -11.65
N ASP A 36 -2.33 -9.69 -12.65
CA ASP A 36 -2.28 -10.07 -14.06
C ASP A 36 -1.12 -11.02 -14.36
N THR A 37 -0.01 -10.94 -13.61
CA THR A 37 1.10 -11.90 -13.72
C THR A 37 0.78 -13.28 -13.13
N MET A 38 -0.34 -13.42 -12.42
CA MET A 38 -0.74 -14.64 -11.71
C MET A 38 -1.71 -15.51 -12.53
N ALA A 39 -1.57 -15.55 -13.85
CA ALA A 39 -2.42 -16.36 -14.71
C ALA A 39 -2.44 -17.84 -14.25
N GLY A 40 -3.63 -18.34 -13.92
CA GLY A 40 -3.84 -19.71 -13.45
C GLY A 40 -3.65 -19.93 -11.94
N LYS A 41 -3.26 -18.90 -11.18
CA LYS A 41 -3.21 -18.95 -9.71
C LYS A 41 -4.52 -18.42 -9.13
N GLN A 42 -4.99 -19.05 -8.05
CA GLN A 42 -6.19 -18.61 -7.35
C GLN A 42 -5.81 -18.00 -6.01
N VAL A 43 -6.48 -16.92 -5.62
CA VAL A 43 -6.38 -16.39 -4.25
C VAL A 43 -7.02 -17.39 -3.30
N ALA A 44 -6.26 -17.89 -2.33
CA ALA A 44 -6.75 -18.76 -1.28
C ALA A 44 -7.32 -17.94 -0.11
N SER A 45 -6.64 -16.88 0.29
CA SER A 45 -7.11 -15.96 1.34
C SER A 45 -6.46 -14.58 1.22
N ALA A 46 -7.10 -13.57 1.82
CA ALA A 46 -6.54 -12.24 2.00
C ALA A 46 -6.74 -11.80 3.45
N LEU A 47 -5.69 -11.28 4.08
CA LEU A 47 -5.65 -10.87 5.48
C LEU A 47 -5.23 -9.40 5.57
N TYR A 48 -5.91 -8.67 6.44
CA TYR A 48 -5.50 -7.31 6.83
C TYR A 48 -4.56 -7.43 8.03
N GLU A 49 -3.33 -6.97 7.87
CA GLU A 49 -2.41 -6.69 8.96
C GLU A 49 -2.35 -5.17 9.20
N ASP A 50 -1.80 -4.76 10.34
CA ASP A 50 -1.81 -3.35 10.79
C ASP A 50 -1.30 -2.35 9.74
N THR A 51 -0.42 -2.78 8.82
CA THR A 51 0.21 -1.90 7.83
C THR A 51 0.11 -2.40 6.39
N ARG A 52 -0.62 -3.50 6.12
CA ARG A 52 -0.62 -4.16 4.80
C ARG A 52 -1.75 -5.16 4.60
N VAL A 53 -1.97 -5.52 3.34
CA VAL A 53 -2.73 -6.72 2.97
C VAL A 53 -1.77 -7.84 2.62
N VAL A 54 -2.00 -9.01 3.19
CA VAL A 54 -1.32 -10.24 2.81
C VAL A 54 -2.29 -11.08 1.99
N VAL A 55 -1.90 -11.43 0.76
CA VAL A 55 -2.66 -12.31 -0.12
C VAL A 55 -1.92 -13.64 -0.25
N LEU A 56 -2.56 -14.71 0.21
CA LEU A 56 -2.08 -16.08 0.06
C LEU A 56 -2.71 -16.72 -1.17
N MET A 57 -1.87 -17.28 -2.04
CA MET A 57 -2.29 -17.97 -3.24
C MET A 57 -2.45 -19.48 -3.00
N SER A 58 -3.20 -20.15 -3.87
CA SER A 58 -3.47 -21.59 -3.81
C SER A 58 -2.22 -22.47 -3.96
N ASP A 59 -1.12 -21.92 -4.51
CA ASP A 59 0.17 -22.59 -4.65
C ASP A 59 1.12 -22.36 -3.45
N GLY A 60 0.64 -21.66 -2.41
CA GLY A 60 1.42 -21.32 -1.22
C GLY A 60 2.29 -20.06 -1.37
N SER A 61 2.25 -19.36 -2.50
CA SER A 61 2.92 -18.05 -2.63
C SER A 61 2.18 -16.94 -1.89
N GLU A 62 2.92 -15.99 -1.32
CA GLU A 62 2.39 -14.86 -0.57
C GLU A 62 2.79 -13.53 -1.22
N TYR A 63 1.83 -12.60 -1.27
CA TYR A 63 2.03 -11.25 -1.80
C TYR A 63 1.60 -10.22 -0.77
N TYR A 64 2.39 -9.14 -0.67
CA TYR A 64 2.20 -8.09 0.32
C TYR A 64 1.91 -6.77 -0.38
N PHE A 65 0.76 -6.18 -0.08
CA PHE A 65 0.33 -4.88 -0.63
C PHE A 65 0.39 -3.84 0.48
N TYR A 66 1.17 -2.78 0.25
CA TYR A 66 1.44 -1.71 1.20
C TYR A 66 0.88 -0.40 0.63
N GLY A 67 -0.25 0.07 1.14
CA GLY A 67 -0.88 1.28 0.59
C GLY A 67 -2.11 1.75 1.35
N PHE A 68 -2.67 2.88 0.90
CA PHE A 68 -3.88 3.47 1.48
C PHE A 68 -5.09 2.59 1.13
N MET A 69 -5.51 1.78 2.09
CA MET A 69 -6.75 1.02 1.98
C MET A 69 -7.93 1.97 2.19
N GLY A 70 -8.50 2.47 1.10
CA GLY A 70 -9.75 3.21 1.17
C GLY A 70 -10.85 2.35 1.80
N GLU A 71 -11.73 2.98 2.58
CA GLU A 71 -12.86 2.30 3.19
C GLU A 71 -13.80 1.72 2.13
N ALA A 72 -14.35 0.53 2.39
CA ALA A 72 -15.37 -0.05 1.54
C ALA A 72 -16.62 0.85 1.57
N LYS A 73 -17.07 1.33 0.40
CA LYS A 73 -18.41 1.90 0.27
C LYS A 73 -19.43 0.78 0.47
N ARG A 74 -20.13 0.84 1.60
CA ARG A 74 -21.37 0.10 1.82
C ARG A 74 -22.51 0.72 1.02
#